data_AF-A0A3B8ML04-F1
#
_entry.id   AF-A0A3B8ML04-F1
#
_cell.length_a   1.000
_cell.length_b   1.000
_cell.length_c   1.000
_cell.angle_alpha   90.00
_cell.angle_beta   90.00
_cell.angle_gamma   90.00
#
_symmetry.space_group_name_H-M   'P 1'
#
loop_
_entity.id
_entity.type
_entity.pdbx_description
1 polymer ?
#
loop_
_entity_poly.entity_id
_entity_poly.type
_entity_poly.pdbx_seq_one_letter_code
_entity_poly.pdbx_strand_id
1 'polypeptide(L)'
;MTYQGLSIPENATDDDLRAVCADYEAICLTVIEAIAGRYDPSYPFVNTKLDLITGENFPDDDPVRGKQAVYGWIQGRALEALAGHAAWCERTGRSELASRLDHIASEVLAQLRGMRDRNNGRLSFFMYPDGTPFQLDADGHPAPLEQTDPPYGFSDLFSSKGMFAAAHRLGDEAAEHQAREYIDDVEEAIWDTSFRTDQISLDPKNPTEPRTGYHAHGPFMIQLGSAALLTQSRHPTAIERGLAIVEHELSSYASLDGQVNGLLEGDFFEGVDAEGQPYRDENGVILSDPGHSLEFVGLAAKFLDIANTSGDADEDQRERMDEVWPQLTIVLERNFENGYLPGPGGISKAFDLVTRQHLNTDMPWWNLPETIRAAAYCLASSEDEKEKALCRRVFRDCHNAFLKFIRPDQHLMAYQTRDESGQPVSVIPATADADPGYHTGLSLIDVIEVMKKVN
;
A
#
# COMPACT_ATOMS: atom_id res chain seq x y z
N MET A 1 -21.02 -15.02 -2.60
CA MET A 1 -21.65 -13.85 -3.26
C MET A 1 -21.16 -13.81 -4.69
N THR A 2 -21.92 -13.23 -5.62
CA THR A 2 -21.56 -13.23 -7.05
C THR A 2 -21.16 -11.82 -7.46
N TYR A 3 -19.95 -11.66 -7.99
CA TYR A 3 -19.48 -10.41 -8.59
C TYR A 3 -20.34 -10.04 -9.82
N GLN A 4 -20.82 -8.81 -9.86
CA GLN A 4 -21.71 -8.28 -10.89
C GLN A 4 -20.99 -7.33 -11.85
N GLY A 5 -19.89 -6.69 -11.42
CA GLY A 5 -19.18 -5.69 -12.20
C GLY A 5 -20.02 -4.44 -12.41
N LEU A 6 -20.70 -3.96 -11.37
CA LEU A 6 -21.62 -2.83 -11.43
C LEU A 6 -20.82 -1.54 -11.68
N SER A 7 -21.10 -0.83 -12.78
CA SER A 7 -20.55 0.52 -13.01
C SER A 7 -21.34 1.58 -12.26
N ILE A 8 -20.67 2.60 -11.74
CA ILE A 8 -21.30 3.77 -11.11
C ILE A 8 -21.64 4.82 -12.19
N PRO A 9 -22.87 5.38 -12.22
CA PRO A 9 -23.27 6.37 -13.20
C PRO A 9 -22.52 7.71 -13.03
N GLU A 10 -22.56 8.56 -14.07
CA GLU A 10 -21.92 9.89 -14.06
C GLU A 10 -22.40 10.75 -12.88
N ASN A 11 -23.71 10.83 -12.63
CA ASN A 11 -24.23 11.53 -11.46
C ASN A 11 -24.33 10.57 -10.27
N ALA A 12 -23.18 10.21 -9.71
CA ALA A 12 -23.06 9.24 -8.62
C ALA A 12 -23.71 9.76 -7.33
N THR A 13 -24.49 8.89 -6.69
CA THR A 13 -25.06 9.08 -5.36
C THR A 13 -24.37 8.17 -4.33
N ASP A 14 -24.57 8.44 -3.04
CA ASP A 14 -24.03 7.57 -1.98
C ASP A 14 -24.65 6.16 -2.03
N ASP A 15 -25.89 6.04 -2.52
CA ASP A 15 -26.55 4.76 -2.80
C ASP A 15 -25.81 3.97 -3.89
N ASP A 16 -25.36 4.63 -4.96
CA ASP A 16 -24.61 3.98 -6.05
C ASP A 16 -23.25 3.47 -5.54
N LEU A 17 -22.56 4.26 -4.71
CA LEU A 17 -21.30 3.86 -4.08
C LEU A 17 -21.51 2.69 -3.10
N ARG A 18 -22.58 2.71 -2.31
CA ARG A 18 -22.92 1.57 -1.42
C ARG A 18 -23.29 0.31 -2.22
N ALA A 19 -23.91 0.45 -3.39
CA ALA A 19 -24.29 -0.69 -4.21
C ALA A 19 -23.09 -1.50 -4.71
N VAL A 20 -21.95 -0.86 -5.01
CA VAL A 20 -20.74 -1.56 -5.47
C VAL A 20 -19.99 -2.29 -4.34
N CYS A 21 -20.29 -2.02 -3.07
CA CYS A 21 -19.66 -2.74 -1.95
C CYS A 21 -19.89 -4.26 -2.02
N ALA A 22 -20.99 -4.72 -2.60
CA ALA A 22 -21.22 -6.15 -2.82
C ALA A 22 -20.20 -6.78 -3.79
N ASP A 23 -19.73 -6.03 -4.78
CA ASP A 23 -18.66 -6.47 -5.68
C ASP A 23 -17.31 -6.49 -4.96
N TYR A 24 -17.04 -5.50 -4.10
CA TYR A 24 -15.85 -5.48 -3.26
C TYR A 24 -15.79 -6.68 -2.31
N GLU A 25 -16.91 -7.02 -1.66
CA GLU A 25 -17.00 -8.22 -0.83
C GLU A 25 -16.70 -9.49 -1.64
N ALA A 26 -17.22 -9.58 -2.87
CA ALA A 26 -16.96 -10.70 -3.77
C ALA A 26 -15.47 -10.78 -4.17
N ILE A 27 -14.84 -9.64 -4.50
CA ILE A 27 -13.41 -9.55 -4.82
C ILE A 27 -12.57 -10.00 -3.62
N CYS A 28 -12.75 -9.39 -2.44
CA CYS A 28 -11.93 -9.71 -1.26
C CYS A 28 -12.03 -11.19 -0.87
N LEU A 29 -13.23 -11.75 -0.87
CA LEU A 29 -13.44 -13.16 -0.55
C LEU A 29 -12.84 -14.10 -1.60
N THR A 30 -13.08 -13.84 -2.88
CA THR A 30 -12.59 -14.74 -3.95
C THR A 30 -11.06 -14.73 -4.01
N VAL A 31 -10.45 -13.55 -3.87
CA VAL A 31 -8.99 -13.41 -3.88
C VAL A 31 -8.37 -14.10 -2.67
N ILE A 32 -8.88 -13.86 -1.45
CA ILE A 32 -8.29 -14.46 -0.25
C ILE A 32 -8.53 -15.98 -0.17
N GLU A 33 -9.66 -16.48 -0.68
CA GLU A 33 -9.91 -17.92 -0.83
C GLU A 33 -8.95 -18.56 -1.83
N ALA A 34 -8.64 -17.88 -2.94
CA ALA A 34 -7.65 -18.35 -3.90
C ALA A 34 -6.24 -18.38 -3.30
N ILE A 35 -5.86 -17.34 -2.55
CA ILE A 35 -4.57 -17.30 -1.83
C ILE A 35 -4.48 -18.44 -0.82
N ALA A 36 -5.49 -18.62 0.03
CA ALA A 36 -5.54 -19.71 0.99
C ALA A 36 -5.51 -21.08 0.27
N GLY A 37 -6.21 -21.18 -0.87
CA GLY A 37 -6.25 -22.32 -1.79
C GLY A 37 -4.88 -22.75 -2.31
N ARG A 38 -3.97 -21.79 -2.49
CA ARG A 38 -2.62 -21.99 -3.03
C ARG A 38 -1.57 -22.25 -1.95
N TYR A 39 -1.94 -22.18 -0.66
CA TYR A 39 -1.02 -22.49 0.43
C TYR A 39 -0.61 -23.96 0.40
N ASP A 40 0.69 -24.20 0.51
CA ASP A 40 1.32 -25.52 0.49
C ASP A 40 2.31 -25.60 1.65
N PRO A 41 2.14 -26.50 2.64
CA PRO A 41 3.07 -26.63 3.76
C PRO A 41 4.53 -26.93 3.36
N SER A 42 4.78 -27.45 2.15
CA SER A 42 6.14 -27.64 1.62
C SER A 42 6.81 -26.34 1.13
N TYR A 43 6.01 -25.28 0.94
CA TYR A 43 6.42 -23.92 0.66
C TYR A 43 5.67 -22.98 1.62
N PRO A 44 6.14 -22.84 2.88
CA PRO A 44 5.42 -22.18 3.97
C PRO A 44 5.42 -20.64 3.86
N PHE A 45 5.12 -20.13 2.68
CA PHE A 45 4.99 -18.73 2.31
C PHE A 45 3.69 -18.52 1.55
N VAL A 46 3.17 -17.29 1.55
CA VAL A 46 2.05 -16.94 0.68
C VAL A 46 2.51 -16.99 -0.77
N ASN A 47 1.81 -17.80 -1.57
CA ASN A 47 2.15 -18.08 -2.97
C ASN A 47 1.21 -17.34 -3.92
N THR A 48 1.64 -16.17 -4.37
CA THR A 48 1.01 -15.38 -5.43
C THR A 48 1.85 -15.37 -6.72
N LYS A 49 2.64 -16.43 -6.95
CA LYS A 49 3.43 -16.63 -8.18
C LYS A 49 2.53 -17.04 -9.36
N LEU A 50 1.78 -16.06 -9.88
CA LEU A 50 0.76 -16.24 -10.92
C LEU A 50 0.87 -15.09 -11.92
N ASP A 51 0.95 -15.42 -13.20
CA ASP A 51 0.87 -14.44 -14.28
C ASP A 51 -0.59 -14.01 -14.46
N LEU A 52 -0.90 -12.75 -14.17
CA LEU A 52 -2.26 -12.22 -14.24
C LEU A 52 -2.68 -11.85 -15.67
N ILE A 53 -1.78 -11.93 -16.65
CA ILE A 53 -2.10 -11.79 -18.07
C ILE A 53 -2.57 -13.14 -18.62
N THR A 54 -1.78 -14.19 -18.40
CA THR A 54 -2.03 -15.53 -18.98
C THR A 54 -2.90 -16.41 -18.09
N GLY A 55 -2.89 -16.20 -16.77
CA GLY A 55 -3.53 -17.05 -15.78
C GLY A 55 -2.70 -18.28 -15.37
N GLU A 56 -1.47 -18.41 -15.89
CA GLU A 56 -0.57 -19.53 -15.62
C GLU A 56 0.37 -19.25 -14.45
N ASN A 57 0.77 -20.30 -13.72
CA ASN A 57 1.82 -20.15 -12.72
C ASN A 57 3.15 -19.86 -13.41
N PHE A 58 3.98 -19.00 -12.80
CA PHE A 58 5.35 -18.85 -13.25
C PHE A 58 6.14 -20.15 -13.05
N PRO A 59 7.14 -20.45 -13.90
CA PRO A 59 8.02 -21.59 -13.72
C PRO A 59 8.72 -21.56 -12.36
N ASP A 60 8.89 -22.72 -11.72
CA ASP A 60 9.53 -22.81 -10.40
C ASP A 60 11.01 -22.35 -10.43
N ASP A 61 11.66 -22.45 -11.59
CA ASP A 61 13.06 -22.06 -11.85
C ASP A 61 13.22 -20.63 -12.37
N ASP A 62 12.14 -19.86 -12.50
CA ASP A 62 12.23 -18.43 -12.81
C ASP A 62 12.95 -17.68 -11.66
N PRO A 63 14.04 -16.94 -11.93
CA PRO A 63 14.88 -16.34 -10.90
C PRO A 63 14.20 -15.20 -10.12
N VAL A 64 13.12 -14.64 -10.66
CA VAL A 64 12.38 -13.51 -10.09
C VAL A 64 11.02 -13.97 -9.57
N ARG A 65 10.35 -14.83 -10.34
CA ARG A 65 8.93 -15.17 -10.15
C ARG A 65 8.71 -16.60 -9.67
N GLY A 66 9.75 -17.42 -9.65
CA GLY A 66 9.71 -18.79 -9.18
C GLY A 66 9.68 -18.88 -7.66
N LYS A 67 9.41 -20.09 -7.14
CA LYS A 67 9.36 -20.36 -5.69
C LYS A 67 10.71 -20.26 -4.99
N GLN A 68 11.81 -20.18 -5.74
CA GLN A 68 13.13 -19.92 -5.16
C GLN A 68 13.33 -18.44 -4.80
N ALA A 69 12.49 -17.53 -5.31
CA ALA A 69 12.52 -16.12 -4.98
C ALA A 69 11.41 -15.76 -3.99
N VAL A 70 11.73 -15.77 -2.70
CA VAL A 70 10.87 -15.28 -1.62
C VAL A 70 11.09 -13.79 -1.43
N TYR A 71 10.02 -13.02 -1.51
CA TYR A 71 10.05 -11.57 -1.38
C TYR A 71 9.72 -11.13 0.05
N GLY A 72 10.68 -10.53 0.77
CA GLY A 72 10.47 -10.10 2.16
C GLY A 72 9.25 -9.20 2.33
N TRP A 73 9.19 -8.12 1.54
CA TRP A 73 8.05 -7.21 1.52
C TRP A 73 6.69 -7.85 1.17
N ILE A 74 6.63 -8.84 0.26
CA ILE A 74 5.38 -9.52 -0.10
C ILE A 74 4.90 -10.38 1.05
N GLN A 75 5.80 -11.07 1.73
CA GLN A 75 5.41 -11.87 2.89
C GLN A 75 4.98 -11.00 4.07
N GLY A 76 5.63 -9.84 4.28
CA GLY A 76 5.16 -8.82 5.23
C GLY A 76 3.75 -8.31 4.91
N ARG A 77 3.52 -7.86 3.67
CA ARG A 77 2.18 -7.48 3.17
C ARG A 77 1.15 -8.60 3.34
N ALA A 78 1.56 -9.83 3.06
CA ALA A 78 0.70 -10.99 3.16
C ALA A 78 0.29 -11.28 4.62
N LEU A 79 1.18 -11.13 5.60
CA LEU A 79 0.82 -11.30 7.01
C LEU A 79 -0.23 -10.27 7.46
N GLU A 80 -0.08 -9.01 7.06
CA GLU A 80 -1.09 -7.98 7.34
C GLU A 80 -2.42 -8.28 6.64
N ALA A 81 -2.37 -8.69 5.37
CA ALA A 81 -3.54 -9.06 4.59
C ALA A 81 -4.29 -10.25 5.23
N LEU A 82 -3.58 -11.33 5.59
CA LEU A 82 -4.15 -12.50 6.26
C LEU A 82 -4.82 -12.09 7.58
N ALA A 83 -4.15 -11.28 8.40
CA ALA A 83 -4.69 -10.84 9.68
C ALA A 83 -5.96 -9.98 9.50
N GLY A 84 -5.92 -9.00 8.60
CA GLY A 84 -7.06 -8.13 8.29
C GLY A 84 -8.25 -8.89 7.72
N HIS A 85 -8.01 -9.80 6.76
CA HIS A 85 -9.08 -10.61 6.16
C HIS A 85 -9.67 -11.59 7.15
N ALA A 86 -8.85 -12.22 7.99
CA ALA A 86 -9.33 -13.17 8.97
C ALA A 86 -10.21 -12.47 10.02
N ALA A 87 -9.84 -11.27 10.48
CA ALA A 87 -10.67 -10.44 11.35
C ALA A 87 -12.00 -10.05 10.69
N TRP A 88 -11.96 -9.66 9.42
CA TRP A 88 -13.16 -9.32 8.67
C TRP A 88 -14.06 -10.53 8.39
N CYS A 89 -13.48 -11.68 8.03
CA CYS A 89 -14.19 -12.94 7.84
C CYS A 89 -14.91 -13.38 9.11
N GLU A 90 -14.24 -13.29 10.26
CA GLU A 90 -14.83 -13.60 11.56
C GLU A 90 -16.05 -12.72 11.86
N ARG A 91 -15.92 -11.38 11.72
CA ARG A 91 -17.03 -10.44 11.93
C ARG A 91 -18.20 -10.66 10.97
N THR A 92 -17.94 -11.20 9.79
CA THR A 92 -18.96 -11.46 8.76
C THR A 92 -19.44 -12.91 8.75
N GLY A 93 -19.12 -13.71 9.78
CA GLY A 93 -19.66 -15.06 9.99
C GLY A 93 -18.98 -16.16 9.16
N ARG A 94 -17.76 -15.93 8.65
CA ARG A 94 -16.96 -16.88 7.86
C ARG A 94 -15.82 -17.47 8.68
N SER A 95 -16.14 -18.03 9.84
CA SER A 95 -15.16 -18.51 10.81
C SER A 95 -14.22 -19.59 10.27
N GLU A 96 -14.68 -20.49 9.39
CA GLU A 96 -13.82 -21.53 8.81
C GLU A 96 -12.69 -20.94 7.95
N LEU A 97 -13.00 -19.93 7.12
CA LEU A 97 -12.00 -19.22 6.35
C LEU A 97 -11.07 -18.44 7.27
N ALA A 98 -11.60 -17.73 8.27
CA ALA A 98 -10.79 -17.02 9.26
C ALA A 98 -9.77 -17.94 9.95
N SER A 99 -10.20 -19.11 10.46
CA SER A 99 -9.30 -20.08 11.08
C SER A 99 -8.25 -20.63 10.13
N ARG A 100 -8.58 -20.81 8.84
CA ARG A 100 -7.61 -21.22 7.83
C ARG A 100 -6.56 -20.14 7.58
N LEU A 101 -6.97 -18.87 7.52
CA LEU A 101 -6.06 -17.75 7.36
C LEU A 101 -5.15 -17.57 8.59
N ASP A 102 -5.68 -17.78 9.80
CA ASP A 102 -4.89 -17.77 11.04
C ASP A 102 -3.82 -18.85 11.05
N HIS A 103 -4.15 -20.06 10.58
CA HIS A 103 -3.17 -21.13 10.44
C HIS A 103 -2.05 -20.76 9.47
N ILE A 104 -2.38 -20.21 8.30
CA ILE A 104 -1.38 -19.76 7.32
C ILE A 104 -0.52 -18.63 7.90
N ALA A 105 -1.14 -17.64 8.55
CA ALA A 105 -0.43 -16.52 9.16
C ALA A 105 0.56 -16.99 10.22
N SER A 106 0.19 -17.99 11.04
CA SER A 106 1.07 -18.56 12.05
C SER A 106 2.33 -19.20 11.45
N GLU A 107 2.18 -19.98 10.37
CA GLU A 107 3.29 -20.63 9.69
C GLU A 107 4.21 -19.60 9.01
N VAL A 108 3.64 -18.64 8.29
CA VAL A 108 4.42 -17.59 7.61
C VAL A 108 5.13 -16.69 8.62
N LEU A 109 4.47 -16.33 9.74
CA LEU A 109 5.08 -15.57 10.82
C LEU A 109 6.27 -16.31 11.41
N ALA A 110 6.14 -17.62 11.66
CA ALA A 110 7.25 -18.43 12.16
C ALA A 110 8.43 -18.46 11.17
N GLN A 111 8.17 -18.55 9.86
CA GLN A 111 9.22 -18.49 8.84
C GLN A 111 9.94 -17.15 8.81
N LEU A 112 9.20 -16.02 8.79
CA LEU A 112 9.83 -14.70 8.77
C LEU A 112 10.65 -14.43 10.03
N ARG A 113 10.17 -14.86 11.21
CA ARG A 113 10.96 -14.79 12.45
C ARG A 113 12.27 -15.59 12.32
N GLY A 114 12.19 -16.82 11.85
CA GLY A 114 13.38 -17.66 11.64
C GLY A 114 14.34 -17.14 10.56
N MET A 115 13.83 -16.46 9.53
CA MET A 115 14.67 -15.75 8.54
C MET A 115 15.37 -14.56 9.16
N ARG A 116 14.64 -13.71 9.91
CA ARG A 116 15.23 -12.57 10.63
C ARG A 116 16.33 -12.98 11.59
N ASP A 117 16.09 -14.02 12.38
CA ASP A 117 17.08 -14.50 13.35
C ASP A 117 18.39 -14.96 12.67
N ARG A 118 18.32 -15.50 11.45
CA ARG A 118 19.49 -15.90 10.64
C ARG A 118 20.18 -14.71 9.96
N ASN A 119 19.43 -13.66 9.69
CA ASN A 119 19.87 -12.49 8.93
C ASN A 119 20.12 -11.26 9.83
N ASN A 120 20.58 -11.48 11.07
CA ASN A 120 20.89 -10.41 12.03
C ASN A 120 19.72 -9.43 12.27
N GLY A 121 18.48 -9.94 12.28
CA GLY A 121 17.28 -9.13 12.48
C GLY A 121 16.80 -8.39 11.22
N ARG A 122 17.26 -8.77 10.02
CA ARG A 122 16.86 -8.13 8.75
C ARG A 122 16.08 -9.08 7.85
N LEU A 123 15.25 -8.51 7.00
CA LEU A 123 14.71 -9.20 5.81
C LEU A 123 15.10 -8.42 4.57
N SER A 124 15.25 -9.13 3.46
CA SER A 124 15.70 -8.53 2.20
C SER A 124 14.66 -8.70 1.11
N PHE A 125 14.78 -7.86 0.08
CA PHE A 125 13.90 -7.87 -1.07
C PHE A 125 13.79 -9.24 -1.72
N PHE A 126 14.92 -9.90 -1.97
CA PHE A 126 15.00 -11.27 -2.46
C PHE A 126 15.69 -12.15 -1.43
N MET A 127 15.06 -13.28 -1.13
CA MET A 127 15.61 -14.34 -0.28
C MET A 127 15.28 -15.70 -0.89
N TYR A 128 16.15 -16.67 -0.71
CA TYR A 128 15.79 -18.07 -0.92
C TYR A 128 14.82 -18.54 0.17
N PRO A 129 14.13 -19.69 -0.01
CA PRO A 129 13.25 -20.26 1.02
C PRO A 129 13.92 -20.51 2.38
N ASP A 130 15.25 -20.64 2.41
CA ASP A 130 16.03 -20.76 3.64
C ASP A 130 16.37 -19.42 4.30
N GLY A 131 15.95 -18.29 3.72
CA GLY A 131 16.20 -16.94 4.22
C GLY A 131 17.45 -16.29 3.67
N THR A 132 18.31 -17.00 2.94
CA THR A 132 19.56 -16.44 2.41
C THR A 132 19.25 -15.31 1.41
N PRO A 133 19.71 -14.07 1.65
CA PRO A 133 19.43 -12.96 0.76
C PRO A 133 20.24 -13.06 -0.54
N PHE A 134 19.65 -12.59 -1.63
CA PHE A 134 20.32 -12.51 -2.93
C PHE A 134 19.94 -11.23 -3.68
N GLN A 135 20.67 -10.93 -4.75
CA GLN A 135 20.38 -9.86 -5.70
C GLN A 135 20.41 -10.42 -7.12
N LEU A 136 20.04 -9.62 -8.11
CA LEU A 136 20.20 -9.98 -9.52
C LEU A 136 21.50 -9.37 -10.07
N ASP A 137 22.26 -10.16 -10.82
CA ASP A 137 23.38 -9.65 -11.59
C ASP A 137 22.93 -8.91 -12.86
N ALA A 138 23.88 -8.40 -13.65
CA ALA A 138 23.58 -7.66 -14.88
C ALA A 138 22.87 -8.50 -15.96
N ASP A 139 22.94 -9.83 -15.88
CA ASP A 139 22.26 -10.76 -16.78
C ASP A 139 20.91 -11.24 -16.21
N GLY A 140 20.52 -10.74 -15.02
CA GLY A 140 19.27 -11.10 -14.34
C GLY A 140 19.33 -12.42 -13.58
N HIS A 141 20.52 -12.98 -13.32
CA HIS A 141 20.67 -14.20 -12.54
C HIS A 141 20.85 -13.92 -11.04
N PRO A 142 20.40 -14.82 -10.16
CA PRO A 142 20.64 -14.70 -8.72
C PRO A 142 22.14 -14.71 -8.39
N ALA A 143 22.58 -13.70 -7.65
CA ALA A 143 23.92 -13.58 -7.10
C ALA A 143 23.86 -13.30 -5.59
N PRO A 144 24.85 -13.72 -4.80
CA PRO A 144 24.89 -13.42 -3.37
C PRO A 144 24.79 -11.91 -3.09
N LEU A 145 24.02 -11.54 -2.06
CA LEU A 145 24.01 -10.18 -1.52
C LEU A 145 25.14 -10.07 -0.49
N GLU A 146 26.27 -9.48 -0.89
CA GLU A 146 27.44 -9.30 -0.02
C GLU A 146 27.30 -8.02 0.83
N GLN A 147 26.46 -8.06 1.86
CA GLN A 147 26.35 -6.98 2.84
C GLN A 147 26.22 -7.53 4.27
N THR A 148 27.19 -7.19 5.12
CA THR A 148 27.31 -7.74 6.48
C THR A 148 26.33 -7.13 7.48
N ASP A 149 25.86 -5.91 7.21
CA ASP A 149 24.91 -5.15 8.03
C ASP A 149 24.13 -4.15 7.16
N PRO A 150 23.05 -4.59 6.49
CA PRO A 150 22.27 -3.72 5.64
C PRO A 150 21.41 -2.74 6.46
N PRO A 151 21.24 -1.49 5.97
CA PRO A 151 20.28 -0.55 6.56
C PRO A 151 18.86 -1.14 6.49
N TYR A 152 17.97 -0.64 7.34
CA TYR A 152 16.55 -0.96 7.23
C TYR A 152 16.00 -0.49 5.88
N GLY A 153 15.21 -1.36 5.23
CA GLY A 153 14.58 -1.09 3.94
C GLY A 153 13.08 -1.38 3.90
N PHE A 154 12.50 -1.39 2.70
CA PHE A 154 11.07 -1.62 2.52
C PHE A 154 10.68 -3.05 2.92
N SER A 155 11.55 -4.04 2.70
CA SER A 155 11.28 -5.40 3.18
C SER A 155 11.14 -5.45 4.69
N ASP A 156 11.96 -4.70 5.42
CA ASP A 156 11.85 -4.60 6.87
C ASP A 156 10.58 -3.86 7.28
N LEU A 157 10.27 -2.73 6.63
CA LEU A 157 9.10 -1.91 6.92
C LEU A 157 7.76 -2.67 6.72
N PHE A 158 7.61 -3.36 5.59
CA PHE A 158 6.40 -4.17 5.36
C PHE A 158 6.34 -5.38 6.31
N SER A 159 7.49 -5.96 6.64
CA SER A 159 7.55 -7.16 7.49
C SER A 159 7.34 -6.86 8.95
N SER A 160 7.90 -5.78 9.50
CA SER A 160 7.69 -5.38 10.90
C SER A 160 6.21 -5.17 11.19
N LYS A 161 5.54 -4.45 10.29
CA LYS A 161 4.10 -4.19 10.32
C LYS A 161 3.27 -5.47 10.17
N GLY A 162 3.55 -6.27 9.15
CA GLY A 162 2.83 -7.52 8.91
C GLY A 162 2.98 -8.53 10.05
N MET A 163 4.19 -8.67 10.59
CA MET A 163 4.48 -9.51 11.75
C MET A 163 3.72 -9.05 12.98
N PHE A 164 3.63 -7.73 13.22
CA PHE A 164 2.85 -7.18 14.32
C PHE A 164 1.36 -7.50 14.16
N ALA A 165 0.79 -7.24 12.98
CA ALA A 165 -0.62 -7.52 12.68
C ALA A 165 -0.98 -9.01 12.90
N ALA A 166 -0.14 -9.93 12.41
CA ALA A 166 -0.34 -11.36 12.58
C ALA A 166 -0.16 -11.80 14.03
N ALA A 167 0.90 -11.36 14.71
CA ALA A 167 1.18 -11.74 16.10
C ALA A 167 0.08 -11.27 17.05
N HIS A 168 -0.34 -10.02 16.91
CA HIS A 168 -1.44 -9.44 17.69
C HIS A 168 -2.74 -10.24 17.50
N ARG A 169 -3.07 -10.57 16.25
CA ARG A 169 -4.26 -11.36 15.95
C ARG A 169 -4.20 -12.78 16.53
N LEU A 170 -3.03 -13.42 16.46
CA LEU A 170 -2.83 -14.79 16.96
C LEU A 170 -2.71 -14.86 18.49
N GLY A 171 -2.60 -13.72 19.17
CA GLY A 171 -2.34 -13.65 20.61
C GLY A 171 -0.95 -14.15 21.00
N ASP A 172 0.03 -14.10 20.09
CA ASP A 172 1.43 -14.44 20.38
C ASP A 172 2.14 -13.21 20.96
N GLU A 173 2.04 -13.03 22.27
CA GLU A 173 2.61 -11.87 22.99
C GLU A 173 4.13 -11.71 22.75
N ALA A 174 4.86 -12.81 22.59
CA ALA A 174 6.31 -12.77 22.38
C ALA A 174 6.65 -12.29 20.97
N ALA A 175 5.94 -12.80 19.95
CA ALA A 175 6.09 -12.31 18.58
C ALA A 175 5.61 -10.86 18.43
N GLU A 176 4.54 -10.48 19.12
CA GLU A 176 4.00 -9.12 19.09
C GLU A 176 5.00 -8.12 19.69
N HIS A 177 5.62 -8.47 20.82
CA HIS A 177 6.68 -7.66 21.42
C HIS A 177 7.88 -7.49 20.46
N GLN A 178 8.37 -8.59 19.88
CA GLN A 178 9.47 -8.57 18.92
C GLN A 178 9.14 -7.73 17.68
N ALA A 179 7.92 -7.83 17.17
CA ALA A 179 7.48 -7.07 16.01
C ALA A 179 7.34 -5.57 16.33
N ARG A 180 6.93 -5.21 17.56
CA ARG A 180 6.89 -3.81 18.00
C ARG A 180 8.28 -3.20 18.08
N GLU A 181 9.24 -3.88 18.69
CA GLU A 181 10.64 -3.42 18.72
C GLU A 181 11.17 -3.22 17.29
N TYR A 182 10.83 -4.12 16.37
CA TYR A 182 11.20 -3.99 14.97
C TYR A 182 10.53 -2.79 14.27
N ILE A 183 9.26 -2.49 14.57
CA ILE A 183 8.60 -1.27 14.08
C ILE A 183 9.33 -0.03 14.61
N ASP A 184 9.73 -0.03 15.88
CA ASP A 184 10.43 1.08 16.51
C ASP A 184 11.81 1.31 15.86
N ASP A 185 12.58 0.24 15.63
CA ASP A 185 13.89 0.36 14.98
C ASP A 185 13.78 0.84 13.51
N VAL A 186 12.77 0.38 12.77
CA VAL A 186 12.53 0.83 11.39
C VAL A 186 12.09 2.29 11.38
N GLU A 187 11.23 2.70 12.30
CA GLU A 187 10.79 4.10 12.43
C GLU A 187 11.96 5.02 12.79
N GLU A 188 12.82 4.62 13.73
CA GLU A 188 14.05 5.35 14.05
C GLU A 188 14.92 5.55 12.81
N ALA A 189 15.10 4.50 11.99
CA ALA A 189 15.86 4.58 10.76
C ALA A 189 15.25 5.52 9.70
N ILE A 190 13.91 5.63 9.69
CA ILE A 190 13.21 6.57 8.81
C ILE A 190 13.50 8.01 9.25
N TRP A 191 13.31 8.31 10.55
CA TRP A 191 13.50 9.66 11.10
C TRP A 191 14.96 10.13 11.10
N ASP A 192 15.92 9.23 11.34
CA ASP A 192 17.36 9.57 11.35
C ASP A 192 17.99 9.61 9.94
N THR A 193 17.19 9.36 8.91
CA THR A 193 17.59 9.30 7.49
C THR A 193 18.60 8.19 7.17
N SER A 194 18.70 7.13 7.97
CA SER A 194 19.51 5.94 7.70
C SER A 194 18.80 4.86 6.88
N PHE A 195 17.46 4.90 6.80
CA PHE A 195 16.64 4.01 5.96
C PHE A 195 17.07 4.07 4.50
N ARG A 196 17.23 2.91 3.84
CA ARG A 196 17.55 2.84 2.41
C ARG A 196 16.67 1.81 1.73
N THR A 197 16.15 2.17 0.57
CA THR A 197 15.42 1.22 -0.25
C THR A 197 16.29 0.00 -0.55
N ASP A 198 15.75 -1.19 -0.26
CA ASP A 198 16.30 -2.47 -0.68
C ASP A 198 15.62 -2.98 -1.96
N GLN A 199 14.69 -2.19 -2.53
CA GLN A 199 13.98 -2.54 -3.75
C GLN A 199 14.94 -2.62 -4.94
N ILE A 200 14.90 -3.75 -5.63
CA ILE A 200 15.58 -3.96 -6.90
C ILE A 200 14.62 -3.59 -8.03
N SER A 201 15.05 -2.68 -8.92
CA SER A 201 14.23 -2.25 -10.06
C SER A 201 14.06 -3.41 -11.05
N LEU A 202 12.81 -3.68 -11.41
CA LEU A 202 12.40 -4.67 -12.42
C LEU A 202 11.75 -4.01 -13.64
N ASP A 203 11.62 -2.69 -13.64
CA ASP A 203 11.11 -1.87 -14.73
C ASP A 203 12.13 -0.76 -15.05
N PRO A 204 12.77 -0.77 -16.24
CA PRO A 204 13.71 0.27 -16.65
C PRO A 204 13.13 1.69 -16.66
N LYS A 205 11.80 1.86 -16.74
CA LYS A 205 11.14 3.17 -16.64
C LYS A 205 10.95 3.64 -15.20
N ASN A 206 11.22 2.80 -14.20
CA ASN A 206 11.08 3.09 -12.79
C ASN A 206 12.36 2.73 -12.01
N PRO A 207 13.44 3.53 -12.19
CA PRO A 207 14.70 3.33 -11.48
C PRO A 207 14.54 3.55 -9.97
N THR A 208 15.07 2.62 -9.17
CA THR A 208 15.00 2.63 -7.69
C THR A 208 16.35 2.88 -7.02
N GLU A 209 17.36 3.23 -7.82
CA GLU A 209 18.72 3.44 -7.34
C GLU A 209 18.80 4.61 -6.34
N PRO A 210 19.65 4.50 -5.30
CA PRO A 210 19.86 5.59 -4.36
C PRO A 210 20.34 6.87 -5.06
N ARG A 211 19.65 7.99 -4.80
CA ARG A 211 20.04 9.31 -5.28
C ARG A 211 20.67 10.10 -4.14
N THR A 212 21.84 10.69 -4.38
CA THR A 212 22.52 11.48 -3.35
C THR A 212 21.70 12.72 -3.00
N GLY A 213 21.49 12.96 -1.71
CA GLY A 213 20.71 14.10 -1.21
C GLY A 213 19.22 14.02 -1.54
N TYR A 214 18.69 12.84 -1.87
CA TYR A 214 17.26 12.62 -2.08
C TYR A 214 16.66 11.91 -0.88
N HIS A 215 15.73 12.57 -0.21
CA HIS A 215 15.00 12.03 0.93
C HIS A 215 13.56 11.74 0.48
N ALA A 216 13.23 10.46 0.36
CA ALA A 216 11.94 10.02 -0.17
C ALA A 216 10.86 10.04 0.91
N HIS A 217 9.63 10.37 0.52
CA HIS A 217 8.47 10.32 1.43
C HIS A 217 7.99 8.88 1.70
N GLY A 218 8.11 7.99 0.70
CA GLY A 218 7.51 6.64 0.72
C GLY A 218 7.68 5.82 2.02
N PRO A 219 8.83 5.85 2.72
CA PRO A 219 8.97 5.18 4.02
C PRO A 219 8.01 5.72 5.09
N PHE A 220 7.82 7.04 5.18
CA PHE A 220 6.87 7.67 6.11
C PHE A 220 5.42 7.28 5.77
N MET A 221 5.04 7.39 4.50
CA MET A 221 3.73 6.98 4.01
C MET A 221 3.38 5.55 4.42
N ILE A 222 4.27 4.58 4.19
CA ILE A 222 4.01 3.18 4.54
C ILE A 222 4.00 2.97 6.07
N GLN A 223 4.80 3.72 6.82
CA GLN A 223 4.84 3.67 8.29
C GLN A 223 3.52 4.13 8.95
N LEU A 224 2.69 4.92 8.27
CA LEU A 224 1.32 5.22 8.73
C LEU A 224 0.48 3.95 8.95
N GLY A 225 0.72 2.90 8.17
CA GLY A 225 0.08 1.61 8.39
C GLY A 225 0.42 1.02 9.78
N SER A 226 1.66 1.17 10.23
CA SER A 226 2.10 0.73 11.56
C SER A 226 1.43 1.55 12.65
N ALA A 227 1.35 2.88 12.48
CA ALA A 227 0.65 3.76 13.42
C ALA A 227 -0.84 3.40 13.55
N ALA A 228 -1.51 3.09 12.43
CA ALA A 228 -2.90 2.64 12.42
C ALA A 228 -3.09 1.34 13.22
N LEU A 229 -2.24 0.33 12.98
CA LEU A 229 -2.29 -0.95 13.71
C LEU A 229 -1.99 -0.79 15.21
N LEU A 230 -1.01 0.03 15.57
CA LEU A 230 -0.68 0.34 16.96
C LEU A 230 -1.82 1.10 17.66
N THR A 231 -2.55 1.94 16.93
CA THR A 231 -3.71 2.64 17.49
C THR A 231 -4.87 1.68 17.70
N GLN A 232 -5.11 0.76 16.77
CA GLN A 232 -6.12 -0.30 16.92
C GLN A 232 -5.83 -1.22 18.12
N SER A 233 -4.54 -1.49 18.41
CA SER A 233 -4.12 -2.25 19.59
C SER A 233 -4.05 -1.40 20.87
N ARG A 234 -4.45 -0.13 20.81
CA ARG A 234 -4.45 0.84 21.93
C ARG A 234 -3.06 1.07 22.54
N HIS A 235 -2.02 1.07 21.72
CA HIS A 235 -0.68 1.38 22.17
C HIS A 235 -0.56 2.86 22.61
N PRO A 236 -0.01 3.18 23.80
CA PRO A 236 -0.10 4.51 24.41
C PRO A 236 0.46 5.68 23.59
N THR A 237 1.44 5.43 22.71
CA THR A 237 2.08 6.46 21.89
C THR A 237 1.63 6.46 20.43
N ALA A 238 0.70 5.59 20.05
CA ALA A 238 0.37 5.36 18.65
C ALA A 238 -0.25 6.57 17.94
N ILE A 239 -1.13 7.30 18.62
CA ILE A 239 -1.80 8.47 18.06
C ILE A 239 -0.77 9.58 17.81
N GLU A 240 0.10 9.85 18.79
CA GLU A 240 1.15 10.86 18.62
C GLU A 240 2.10 10.50 17.46
N ARG A 241 2.51 9.22 17.37
CA ARG A 241 3.36 8.74 16.27
C ARG A 241 2.71 8.96 14.91
N GLY A 242 1.45 8.58 14.77
CA GLY A 242 0.74 8.74 13.50
C GLY A 242 0.55 10.21 13.11
N LEU A 243 0.18 11.09 14.07
CA LEU A 243 0.06 12.53 13.81
C LEU A 243 1.40 13.15 13.39
N ALA A 244 2.49 12.81 14.08
CA ALA A 244 3.82 13.30 13.72
C ALA A 244 4.21 12.92 12.28
N ILE A 245 3.85 11.71 11.83
CA ILE A 245 4.10 11.27 10.45
C ILE A 245 3.22 12.05 9.47
N VAL A 246 1.90 12.16 9.71
CA VAL A 246 0.99 12.87 8.80
C VAL A 246 1.39 14.35 8.66
N GLU A 247 1.73 15.01 9.75
CA GLU A 247 2.17 16.40 9.75
C GLU A 247 3.52 16.57 9.05
N HIS A 248 4.46 15.64 9.27
CA HIS A 248 5.73 15.65 8.54
C HIS A 248 5.50 15.52 7.04
N GLU A 249 4.63 14.60 6.62
CA GLU A 249 4.27 14.38 5.22
C GLU A 249 3.69 15.66 4.57
N LEU A 250 2.70 16.26 5.21
CA LEU A 250 2.04 17.48 4.71
C LEU A 250 2.96 18.70 4.71
N SER A 251 3.83 18.85 5.71
CA SER A 251 4.73 20.00 5.82
C SER A 251 5.99 19.89 4.95
N SER A 252 6.39 18.67 4.58
CA SER A 252 7.67 18.43 3.88
C SER A 252 7.48 18.04 2.42
N TYR A 253 6.40 17.33 2.08
CA TYR A 253 6.21 16.74 0.75
C TYR A 253 4.98 17.26 0.00
N ALA A 254 4.18 18.13 0.62
CA ALA A 254 3.04 18.78 -0.02
C ALA A 254 3.24 20.30 -0.17
N SER A 255 2.71 20.86 -1.26
CA SER A 255 2.61 22.30 -1.46
C SER A 255 1.25 22.79 -0.98
N LEU A 256 1.18 23.21 0.28
CA LEU A 256 -0.02 23.75 0.91
C LEU A 256 0.18 25.22 1.29
N ASP A 257 -0.90 26.00 1.30
CA ASP A 257 -0.91 27.43 1.64
C ASP A 257 0.13 28.27 0.87
N GLY A 258 0.44 27.86 -0.36
CA GLY A 258 1.47 28.51 -1.19
C GLY A 258 2.90 28.46 -0.62
N GLN A 259 3.21 27.49 0.25
CA GLN A 259 4.54 27.33 0.87
C GLN A 259 5.66 27.10 -0.15
N VAL A 260 5.36 26.42 -1.27
CA VAL A 260 6.35 26.05 -2.29
C VAL A 260 6.17 26.88 -3.56
N ASN A 261 7.14 27.77 -3.82
CA ASN A 261 7.12 28.62 -5.01
C ASN A 261 7.15 27.80 -6.31
N GLY A 262 6.17 28.05 -7.18
CA GLY A 262 6.08 27.45 -8.51
C GLY A 262 5.34 26.11 -8.56
N LEU A 263 4.85 25.62 -7.42
CA LEU A 263 3.91 24.50 -7.37
C LEU A 263 2.47 25.00 -7.17
N LEU A 264 1.50 24.14 -7.45
CA LEU A 264 0.08 24.39 -7.23
C LEU A 264 -0.33 23.84 -5.86
N GLU A 265 -1.40 24.42 -5.31
CA GLU A 265 -2.00 23.97 -4.06
C GLU A 265 -2.37 22.47 -4.13
N GLY A 266 -1.89 21.69 -3.16
CA GLY A 266 -2.07 20.25 -3.05
C GLY A 266 -1.06 19.40 -3.81
N ASP A 267 -0.09 20.00 -4.53
CA ASP A 267 0.92 19.21 -5.22
C ASP A 267 1.73 18.41 -4.22
N PHE A 268 1.98 17.14 -4.51
CA PHE A 268 2.71 16.25 -3.63
C PHE A 268 3.88 15.61 -4.41
N PHE A 269 5.09 15.69 -3.85
CA PHE A 269 6.33 15.30 -4.53
C PHE A 269 7.07 14.17 -3.82
N GLU A 270 7.77 13.34 -4.60
CA GLU A 270 8.32 12.08 -4.11
C GLU A 270 9.51 12.23 -3.14
N GLY A 271 10.14 13.40 -3.08
CA GLY A 271 11.23 13.63 -2.14
C GLY A 271 11.73 15.06 -2.05
N VAL A 272 12.48 15.31 -0.99
CA VAL A 272 13.16 16.59 -0.70
C VAL A 272 14.67 16.47 -0.78
N ASP A 273 15.34 17.60 -0.95
CA ASP A 273 16.78 17.72 -0.80
C ASP A 273 17.23 17.86 0.67
N ALA A 274 18.53 18.03 0.89
CA ALA A 274 19.12 18.17 2.22
C ALA A 274 18.69 19.46 2.94
N GLU A 275 18.19 20.44 2.19
CA GLU A 275 17.65 21.71 2.69
C GLU A 275 16.13 21.66 2.93
N GLY A 276 15.49 20.51 2.68
CA GLY A 276 14.05 20.32 2.82
C GLY A 276 13.24 21.00 1.71
N GLN A 277 13.85 21.32 0.56
CA GLN A 277 13.13 21.82 -0.61
C GLN A 277 12.74 20.65 -1.52
N PRO A 278 11.69 20.79 -2.36
CA PRO A 278 11.34 19.74 -3.33
C PRO A 278 12.54 19.38 -4.19
N TYR A 279 12.88 18.09 -4.23
CA TYR A 279 14.04 17.63 -4.96
C TYR A 279 13.83 17.85 -6.47
N ARG A 280 14.80 18.53 -7.09
CA ARG A 280 14.84 18.75 -8.54
C ARG A 280 15.96 17.94 -9.15
N ASP A 281 15.63 17.14 -10.16
CA ASP A 281 16.64 16.39 -10.90
C ASP A 281 17.49 17.30 -11.83
N GLU A 282 18.45 16.71 -12.53
CA GLU A 282 19.34 17.43 -13.46
C GLU A 282 18.60 18.13 -14.62
N ASN A 283 17.39 17.69 -14.95
CA ASN A 283 16.52 18.27 -15.97
C ASN A 283 15.51 19.28 -15.39
N GLY A 284 15.55 19.52 -14.07
CA GLY A 284 14.65 20.41 -13.35
C GLY A 284 13.27 19.81 -13.04
N VAL A 285 13.09 18.50 -13.22
CA VAL A 285 11.85 17.77 -12.92
C VAL A 285 11.64 17.71 -11.41
N ILE A 286 10.42 17.97 -10.97
CA ILE A 286 9.96 17.58 -9.62
C ILE A 286 9.01 16.40 -9.81
N LEU A 287 9.49 15.23 -9.39
CA LEU A 287 8.77 13.97 -9.55
C LEU A 287 7.61 13.87 -8.55
N SER A 288 6.45 13.51 -9.06
CA SER A 288 5.30 13.04 -8.30
C SER A 288 4.93 11.64 -8.79
N ASP A 289 4.68 10.71 -7.87
CA ASP A 289 3.90 9.50 -8.14
C ASP A 289 2.48 9.74 -7.60
N PRO A 290 1.51 10.07 -8.46
CA PRO A 290 0.15 10.31 -8.00
C PRO A 290 -0.46 9.13 -7.24
N GLY A 291 -0.05 7.89 -7.55
CA GLY A 291 -0.48 6.71 -6.82
C GLY A 291 -0.02 6.74 -5.36
N HIS A 292 1.24 7.09 -5.11
CA HIS A 292 1.75 7.21 -3.74
C HIS A 292 1.06 8.35 -2.99
N SER A 293 0.88 9.53 -3.61
CA SER A 293 0.18 10.65 -2.95
C SER A 293 -1.25 10.28 -2.54
N LEU A 294 -1.95 9.51 -3.38
CA LEU A 294 -3.32 9.05 -3.10
C LEU A 294 -3.35 7.90 -2.07
N GLU A 295 -2.32 7.05 -2.03
CA GLU A 295 -2.13 6.06 -0.96
C GLU A 295 -1.86 6.74 0.38
N PHE A 296 -1.03 7.78 0.42
CA PHE A 296 -0.80 8.60 1.60
C PHE A 296 -2.12 9.17 2.15
N VAL A 297 -2.94 9.79 1.30
CA VAL A 297 -4.26 10.29 1.72
C VAL A 297 -5.11 9.17 2.33
N GLY A 298 -5.16 7.99 1.68
CA GLY A 298 -5.92 6.85 2.17
C GLY A 298 -5.43 6.30 3.51
N LEU A 299 -4.11 6.18 3.70
CA LEU A 299 -3.51 5.70 4.94
C LEU A 299 -3.65 6.71 6.08
N ALA A 300 -3.41 7.99 5.80
CA ALA A 300 -3.59 9.08 6.77
C ALA A 300 -5.05 9.16 7.22
N ALA A 301 -6.00 9.18 6.29
CA ALA A 301 -7.42 9.25 6.60
C ALA A 301 -7.92 8.03 7.40
N LYS A 302 -7.41 6.82 7.08
CA LYS A 302 -7.65 5.62 7.87
C LYS A 302 -7.13 5.76 9.30
N PHE A 303 -5.89 6.20 9.47
CA PHE A 303 -5.30 6.43 10.79
C PHE A 303 -6.13 7.43 11.60
N LEU A 304 -6.51 8.56 11.01
CA LEU A 304 -7.33 9.59 11.67
C LEU A 304 -8.71 9.06 12.09
N ASP A 305 -9.38 8.27 11.24
CA ASP A 305 -10.67 7.64 11.60
C ASP A 305 -10.51 6.66 12.77
N ILE A 306 -9.44 5.85 12.79
CA ILE A 306 -9.15 4.93 13.89
C ILE A 306 -8.84 5.72 15.18
N ALA A 307 -7.98 6.74 15.10
CA ALA A 307 -7.62 7.58 16.24
C ALA A 307 -8.87 8.26 16.83
N ASN A 308 -9.73 8.82 15.98
CA ASN A 308 -10.98 9.44 16.40
C ASN A 308 -11.95 8.46 17.08
N THR A 309 -12.10 7.26 16.49
CA THR A 309 -13.07 6.27 16.98
C THR A 309 -12.57 5.46 18.18
N SER A 310 -11.26 5.45 18.46
CA SER A 310 -10.68 4.76 19.62
C SER A 310 -11.15 5.34 20.97
N GLY A 311 -11.40 6.65 20.98
CA GLY A 311 -11.69 7.45 22.18
C GLY A 311 -10.44 7.75 23.03
N ASP A 312 -9.25 7.41 22.54
CA ASP A 312 -7.99 7.51 23.29
C ASP A 312 -7.22 8.81 23.00
N ALA A 313 -7.60 9.59 21.97
CA ALA A 313 -7.00 10.87 21.65
C ALA A 313 -7.26 11.91 22.76
N ASP A 314 -6.29 12.75 23.08
CA ASP A 314 -6.50 13.91 23.95
C ASP A 314 -7.04 15.14 23.20
N GLU A 315 -7.13 16.30 23.86
CA GLU A 315 -7.68 17.53 23.25
C GLU A 315 -6.76 18.12 22.19
N ASP A 316 -5.45 18.11 22.42
CA ASP A 316 -4.43 18.60 21.48
C ASP A 316 -4.41 17.74 20.21
N GLN A 317 -4.42 16.41 20.40
CA GLN A 317 -4.46 15.46 19.30
C GLN A 317 -5.72 15.61 18.45
N ARG A 318 -6.89 15.87 19.05
CA ARG A 318 -8.12 16.13 18.30
C ARG A 318 -8.04 17.41 17.49
N GLU A 319 -7.49 18.50 18.05
CA GLU A 319 -7.32 19.76 17.33
C GLU A 319 -6.42 19.58 16.10
N ARG A 320 -5.27 18.90 16.27
CA ARG A 320 -4.36 18.54 15.17
C ARG A 320 -5.03 17.69 14.10
N MET A 321 -5.84 16.71 14.49
CA MET A 321 -6.62 15.90 13.55
C MET A 321 -7.61 16.76 12.73
N ASP A 322 -8.31 17.69 13.38
CA ASP A 322 -9.27 18.60 12.74
C ASP A 322 -8.57 19.54 11.73
N GLU A 323 -7.34 19.97 12.02
CA GLU A 323 -6.51 20.77 11.11
C GLU A 323 -6.02 19.99 9.89
N VAL A 324 -5.73 18.70 10.05
CA VAL A 324 -5.18 17.83 8.99
C VAL A 324 -6.25 17.43 7.97
N TRP A 325 -7.48 17.14 8.39
CA TRP A 325 -8.53 16.59 7.52
C TRP A 325 -8.78 17.38 6.22
N PRO A 326 -8.94 18.71 6.25
CA PRO A 326 -9.13 19.50 5.03
C PRO A 326 -7.95 19.41 4.06
N GLN A 327 -6.73 19.31 4.57
CA GLN A 327 -5.51 19.23 3.76
C GLN A 327 -5.46 17.93 2.96
N LEU A 328 -5.92 16.82 3.54
CA LEU A 328 -6.02 15.53 2.85
C LEU A 328 -6.95 15.60 1.63
N THR A 329 -8.07 16.32 1.73
CA THR A 329 -9.00 16.50 0.60
C THR A 329 -8.38 17.35 -0.52
N ILE A 330 -7.58 18.36 -0.18
CA ILE A 330 -6.84 19.18 -1.15
C ILE A 330 -5.81 18.33 -1.91
N VAL A 331 -5.04 17.51 -1.19
CA VAL A 331 -4.04 16.58 -1.77
C VAL A 331 -4.73 15.52 -2.64
N LEU A 332 -5.89 15.00 -2.21
CA LEU A 332 -6.72 14.07 -2.99
C LEU A 332 -7.11 14.66 -4.35
N GLU A 333 -7.68 15.88 -4.34
CA GLU A 333 -8.11 16.53 -5.58
C GLU A 333 -6.94 16.74 -6.53
N ARG A 334 -5.86 17.38 -6.05
CA ARG A 334 -4.74 17.77 -6.89
C ARG A 334 -4.06 16.56 -7.53
N ASN A 335 -3.79 15.51 -6.75
CA ASN A 335 -3.02 14.37 -7.27
C ASN A 335 -3.88 13.44 -8.11
N PHE A 336 -5.20 13.37 -7.86
CA PHE A 336 -6.12 12.74 -8.81
C PHE A 336 -6.13 13.49 -10.16
N GLU A 337 -6.19 14.82 -10.15
CA GLU A 337 -6.13 15.63 -11.38
C GLU A 337 -4.80 15.51 -12.12
N ASN A 338 -3.67 15.44 -11.40
CA ASN A 338 -2.35 15.27 -12.00
C ASN A 338 -2.20 13.87 -12.64
N GLY A 339 -2.73 12.82 -12.00
CA GLY A 339 -2.43 11.43 -12.37
C GLY A 339 -3.48 10.67 -13.18
N TYR A 340 -4.76 11.01 -13.06
CA TYR A 340 -5.83 10.21 -13.65
C TYR A 340 -5.89 10.35 -15.18
N LEU A 341 -6.01 9.21 -15.88
CA LEU A 341 -6.11 9.13 -17.34
C LEU A 341 -7.52 8.68 -17.74
N PRO A 342 -8.48 9.60 -18.04
CA PRO A 342 -9.89 9.25 -18.22
C PRO A 342 -10.17 8.27 -19.37
N GLY A 343 -9.41 8.36 -20.47
CA GLY A 343 -9.58 7.51 -21.64
C GLY A 343 -9.31 6.02 -21.34
N PRO A 344 -8.06 5.62 -21.12
CA PRO A 344 -7.74 4.23 -20.79
C PRO A 344 -8.31 3.80 -19.43
N GLY A 345 -8.49 4.74 -18.50
CA GLY A 345 -8.96 4.53 -17.14
C GLY A 345 -7.87 3.92 -16.26
N GLY A 346 -7.30 4.74 -15.37
CA GLY A 346 -6.24 4.40 -14.43
C GLY A 346 -5.47 5.65 -14.00
N ILE A 347 -4.43 5.48 -13.19
CA ILE A 347 -3.59 6.56 -12.67
C ILE A 347 -2.15 6.29 -13.10
N SER A 348 -1.51 7.27 -13.75
CA SER A 348 -0.14 7.15 -14.26
C SER A 348 0.88 6.97 -13.15
N LYS A 349 1.94 6.19 -13.39
CA LYS A 349 3.01 5.93 -12.41
C LYS A 349 3.88 7.15 -12.07
N ALA A 350 4.06 8.10 -12.99
CA ALA A 350 4.90 9.26 -12.73
C ALA A 350 4.44 10.52 -13.47
N PHE A 351 4.57 11.67 -12.81
CA PHE A 351 4.15 12.98 -13.29
C PHE A 351 5.20 14.05 -12.91
N ASP A 352 5.43 15.02 -13.80
CA ASP A 352 6.28 16.17 -13.53
C ASP A 352 5.44 17.37 -13.10
N LEU A 353 5.62 17.81 -11.86
CA LEU A 353 4.89 18.95 -11.29
C LEU A 353 5.29 20.30 -11.91
N VAL A 354 6.43 20.37 -12.58
CA VAL A 354 6.92 21.60 -13.22
C VAL A 354 6.30 21.77 -14.61
N THR A 355 6.45 20.78 -15.48
CA THR A 355 5.92 20.85 -16.85
C THR A 355 4.45 20.43 -16.97
N ARG A 356 3.90 19.80 -15.92
CA ARG A 356 2.54 19.23 -15.89
C ARG A 356 2.34 18.14 -16.95
N GLN A 357 3.34 17.27 -17.11
CA GLN A 357 3.31 16.18 -18.07
C GLN A 357 3.50 14.83 -17.37
N HIS A 358 2.82 13.81 -17.89
CA HIS A 358 3.05 12.43 -17.46
C HIS A 358 4.43 11.99 -17.94
N LEU A 359 5.25 11.50 -17.00
CA LEU A 359 6.58 10.97 -17.26
C LEU A 359 6.53 9.46 -17.55
N ASN A 360 5.64 8.75 -16.85
CA ASN A 360 5.38 7.33 -17.08
C ASN A 360 3.87 7.08 -17.04
N THR A 361 3.29 6.77 -18.21
CA THR A 361 1.86 6.54 -18.40
C THR A 361 1.41 5.10 -18.15
N ASP A 362 2.33 4.21 -17.72
CA ASP A 362 1.94 2.89 -17.21
C ASP A 362 1.10 3.08 -15.94
N MET A 363 0.04 2.28 -15.80
CA MET A 363 -0.98 2.39 -14.75
C MET A 363 -0.99 1.12 -13.90
N PRO A 364 -0.28 1.10 -12.75
CA PRO A 364 -0.37 0.02 -11.78
C PRO A 364 -1.77 -0.10 -11.19
N TRP A 365 -2.23 -1.32 -10.93
CA TRP A 365 -3.57 -1.56 -10.37
C TRP A 365 -3.78 -0.91 -9.01
N TRP A 366 -2.77 -0.97 -8.14
CA TRP A 366 -2.88 -0.65 -6.72
C TRP A 366 -3.28 0.81 -6.48
N ASN A 367 -2.93 1.72 -7.40
CA ASN A 367 -3.35 3.12 -7.35
C ASN A 367 -4.87 3.26 -7.18
N LEU A 368 -5.65 2.37 -7.82
CA LEU A 368 -7.11 2.46 -7.85
C LEU A 368 -7.79 2.11 -6.52
N PRO A 369 -7.63 0.90 -5.93
CA PRO A 369 -8.22 0.59 -4.63
C PRO A 369 -7.73 1.53 -3.52
N GLU A 370 -6.48 2.02 -3.59
CA GLU A 370 -5.99 3.01 -2.64
C GLU A 370 -6.70 4.35 -2.77
N THR A 371 -6.92 4.82 -4.00
CA THR A 371 -7.66 6.06 -4.27
C THR A 371 -9.15 5.93 -3.92
N ILE A 372 -9.75 4.76 -4.15
CA ILE A 372 -11.14 4.47 -3.73
C ILE A 372 -11.25 4.57 -2.20
N ARG A 373 -10.28 4.00 -1.46
CA ARG A 373 -10.21 4.14 0.00
C ARG A 373 -10.06 5.59 0.43
N ALA A 374 -9.13 6.33 -0.15
CA ALA A 374 -8.93 7.75 0.13
C ALA A 374 -10.22 8.56 -0.05
N ALA A 375 -10.88 8.42 -1.21
CA ALA A 375 -12.13 9.10 -1.50
C ALA A 375 -13.27 8.69 -0.55
N ALA A 376 -13.35 7.41 -0.15
CA ALA A 376 -14.37 6.94 0.80
C ALA A 376 -14.21 7.59 2.18
N TYR A 377 -12.99 7.67 2.71
CA TYR A 377 -12.74 8.31 4.00
C TYR A 377 -12.99 9.83 3.94
N CYS A 378 -12.48 10.53 2.92
CA CYS A 378 -12.72 11.96 2.75
C CYS A 378 -14.22 12.28 2.57
N LEU A 379 -14.98 11.41 1.87
CA LEU A 379 -16.42 11.54 1.75
C LEU A 379 -17.12 11.42 3.12
N ALA A 380 -16.68 10.46 3.94
CA ALA A 380 -17.30 10.18 5.23
C ALA A 380 -16.95 11.24 6.31
N SER A 381 -15.82 11.93 6.18
CA SER A 381 -15.39 12.96 7.12
C SER A 381 -15.83 14.38 6.76
N SER A 382 -16.09 14.66 5.47
CA SER A 382 -16.44 16.01 5.03
C SER A 382 -17.91 16.39 5.33
N GLU A 383 -18.11 17.64 5.73
CA GLU A 383 -19.45 18.28 5.81
C GLU A 383 -19.75 19.18 4.60
N ASP A 384 -18.76 19.53 3.77
CA ASP A 384 -18.93 20.39 2.60
C ASP A 384 -19.41 19.58 1.38
N GLU A 385 -20.58 19.95 0.84
CA GLU A 385 -21.14 19.27 -0.34
C GLU A 385 -20.27 19.38 -1.60
N LYS A 386 -19.39 20.38 -1.73
CA LYS A 386 -18.43 20.44 -2.83
C LYS A 386 -17.35 19.37 -2.69
N GLU A 387 -16.80 19.23 -1.49
CA GLU A 387 -15.81 18.19 -1.18
C GLU A 387 -16.41 16.80 -1.32
N LYS A 388 -17.65 16.59 -0.84
CA LYS A 388 -18.36 15.33 -1.06
C LYS A 388 -18.60 15.05 -2.55
N ALA A 389 -18.97 16.05 -3.34
CA ALA A 389 -19.13 15.89 -4.79
C ALA A 389 -17.82 15.51 -5.49
N LEU A 390 -16.69 16.12 -5.07
CA LEU A 390 -15.35 15.73 -5.48
C LEU A 390 -15.06 14.28 -5.11
N CYS A 391 -15.29 13.87 -3.86
CA CYS A 391 -15.00 12.51 -3.40
C CYS A 391 -15.84 11.46 -4.14
N ARG A 392 -17.13 11.74 -4.38
CA ARG A 392 -18.00 10.88 -5.21
C ARG A 392 -17.48 10.72 -6.63
N ARG A 393 -17.00 11.81 -7.25
CA ARG A 393 -16.39 11.80 -8.59
C ARG A 393 -15.14 10.91 -8.61
N VAL A 394 -14.20 11.14 -7.69
CA VAL A 394 -12.95 10.38 -7.59
C VAL A 394 -13.22 8.90 -7.35
N PHE A 395 -14.11 8.57 -6.40
CA PHE A 395 -14.52 7.20 -6.13
C PHE A 395 -15.10 6.54 -7.38
N ARG A 396 -16.09 7.18 -8.02
CA ARG A 396 -16.75 6.67 -9.23
C ARG A 396 -15.74 6.38 -10.33
N ASP A 397 -14.86 7.33 -10.60
CA ASP A 397 -13.90 7.23 -11.70
C ASP A 397 -12.89 6.12 -11.44
N CYS A 398 -12.36 6.03 -10.21
CA CYS A 398 -11.43 4.96 -9.85
C CYS A 398 -12.09 3.59 -9.83
N HIS A 399 -13.31 3.46 -9.30
CA HIS A 399 -14.08 2.22 -9.32
C HIS A 399 -14.33 1.75 -10.76
N ASN A 400 -14.87 2.64 -11.62
CA ASN A 400 -15.16 2.31 -13.01
C ASN A 400 -13.89 1.98 -13.80
N ALA A 401 -12.76 2.62 -13.48
CA ALA A 401 -11.46 2.23 -14.03
C ALA A 401 -11.03 0.84 -13.52
N PHE A 402 -11.21 0.55 -12.23
CA PHE A 402 -10.78 -0.70 -11.60
C PHE A 402 -11.50 -1.93 -12.17
N LEU A 403 -12.78 -1.79 -12.56
CA LEU A 403 -13.52 -2.84 -13.28
C LEU A 403 -12.78 -3.35 -14.53
N LYS A 404 -11.97 -2.50 -15.18
CA LYS A 404 -11.16 -2.86 -16.37
C LYS A 404 -9.89 -3.66 -16.01
N PHE A 405 -9.48 -3.65 -14.75
CA PHE A 405 -8.34 -4.40 -14.24
C PHE A 405 -8.74 -5.79 -13.72
N ILE A 406 -9.95 -5.92 -13.16
CA ILE A 406 -10.44 -7.17 -12.58
C ILE A 406 -10.53 -8.29 -13.62
N ARG A 407 -10.06 -9.49 -13.25
CA ARG A 407 -10.17 -10.73 -14.02
C ARG A 407 -11.22 -11.67 -13.42
N PRO A 408 -12.50 -11.63 -13.86
CA PRO A 408 -13.50 -12.61 -13.44
C PRO A 408 -13.12 -14.06 -13.75
N ASP A 409 -12.27 -14.26 -14.76
CA ASP A 409 -11.72 -15.54 -15.16
C ASP A 409 -10.45 -15.96 -14.39
N GLN A 410 -9.85 -15.05 -13.61
CA GLN A 410 -8.66 -15.31 -12.80
C GLN A 410 -8.86 -14.90 -11.33
N HIS A 411 -9.81 -15.55 -10.66
CA HIS A 411 -10.08 -15.38 -9.23
C HIS A 411 -10.38 -13.93 -8.78
N LEU A 412 -10.88 -13.08 -9.69
CA LEU A 412 -11.08 -11.64 -9.45
C LEU A 412 -9.80 -10.87 -9.07
N MET A 413 -8.62 -11.44 -9.31
CA MET A 413 -7.36 -10.71 -9.19
C MET A 413 -7.26 -9.66 -10.31
N ALA A 414 -6.63 -8.53 -10.01
CA ALA A 414 -6.43 -7.46 -10.99
C ALA A 414 -5.20 -7.72 -11.85
N TYR A 415 -5.22 -7.37 -13.14
CA TYR A 415 -3.97 -7.20 -13.91
C TYR A 415 -3.00 -6.29 -13.15
N GLN A 416 -1.71 -6.63 -13.08
CA GLN A 416 -0.75 -5.76 -12.36
C GLN A 416 -0.56 -4.40 -13.03
N THR A 417 -0.45 -4.33 -14.35
CA THR A 417 -0.21 -3.04 -15.02
C THR A 417 -0.92 -3.00 -16.35
N ARG A 418 -1.52 -1.84 -16.65
CA ARG A 418 -2.07 -1.50 -17.96
C ARG A 418 -1.30 -0.32 -18.52
N ASP A 419 -1.05 -0.31 -19.83
CA ASP A 419 -0.37 0.80 -20.51
C ASP A 419 -1.34 1.96 -20.84
N GLU A 420 -0.82 3.03 -21.46
CA GLU A 420 -1.60 4.20 -21.88
C GLU A 420 -2.74 3.91 -22.89
N SER A 421 -2.67 2.77 -23.58
CA SER A 421 -3.75 2.30 -24.47
C SER A 421 -4.82 1.51 -23.70
N GLY A 422 -4.60 1.27 -22.42
CA GLY A 422 -5.44 0.49 -21.54
C GLY A 422 -5.29 -1.01 -21.71
N GLN A 423 -4.21 -1.49 -22.35
CA GLN A 423 -3.94 -2.93 -22.49
C GLN A 423 -3.10 -3.46 -21.32
N PRO A 424 -3.36 -4.68 -20.83
CA PRO A 424 -2.47 -5.33 -19.88
C PRO A 424 -1.08 -5.52 -20.45
N VAL A 425 -0.05 -5.20 -19.67
CA VAL A 425 1.36 -5.33 -20.06
C VAL A 425 2.16 -6.02 -18.97
N SER A 426 3.24 -6.71 -19.35
CA SER A 426 4.11 -7.47 -18.43
C SER A 426 5.10 -6.58 -17.67
N VAL A 427 4.81 -5.29 -17.55
CA VAL A 427 5.62 -4.34 -16.76
C VAL A 427 5.41 -4.66 -15.29
N ILE A 428 6.50 -4.78 -14.55
CA ILE A 428 6.49 -5.05 -13.11
C ILE A 428 6.62 -3.69 -12.40
N PRO A 429 5.54 -3.16 -11.79
CA PRO A 429 5.57 -1.80 -11.25
C PRO A 429 6.46 -1.69 -10.00
N ALA A 430 6.56 -2.79 -9.23
CA ALA A 430 7.36 -2.87 -8.02
C ALA A 430 7.80 -4.32 -7.75
N THR A 431 6.83 -5.25 -7.71
CA THR A 431 7.04 -6.68 -7.40
C THR A 431 6.40 -7.53 -8.49
N ALA A 432 7.04 -8.65 -8.84
CA ALA A 432 6.49 -9.57 -9.84
C ALA A 432 5.33 -10.42 -9.30
N ASP A 433 5.21 -10.56 -7.97
CA ASP A 433 4.16 -11.36 -7.35
C ASP A 433 2.82 -10.64 -7.41
N ALA A 434 1.74 -11.40 -7.65
CA ALA A 434 0.39 -10.87 -7.57
C ALA A 434 0.09 -10.38 -6.14
N ASP A 435 -0.86 -9.47 -6.02
CA ASP A 435 -1.29 -8.90 -4.74
C ASP A 435 -1.67 -10.02 -3.74
N PRO A 436 -1.05 -10.08 -2.56
CA PRO A 436 -1.42 -11.06 -1.53
C PRO A 436 -2.72 -10.68 -0.79
N GLY A 437 -3.59 -9.88 -1.42
CA GLY A 437 -4.78 -9.29 -0.80
C GLY A 437 -4.47 -8.06 0.05
N TYR A 438 -3.32 -7.42 -0.17
CA TYR A 438 -2.89 -6.26 0.61
C TYR A 438 -3.52 -4.97 0.05
N HIS A 439 -3.11 -4.52 -1.13
CA HIS A 439 -3.59 -3.24 -1.69
C HIS A 439 -5.06 -3.32 -2.10
N THR A 440 -5.46 -4.42 -2.74
CA THR A 440 -6.86 -4.61 -3.15
C THR A 440 -7.72 -4.96 -1.95
N GLY A 441 -7.32 -6.00 -1.22
CA GLY A 441 -8.19 -6.59 -0.19
C GLY A 441 -8.38 -5.67 1.02
N LEU A 442 -7.29 -5.19 1.63
CA LEU A 442 -7.40 -4.33 2.82
C LEU A 442 -8.06 -3.00 2.48
N SER A 443 -7.72 -2.37 1.37
CA SER A 443 -8.30 -1.07 1.01
C SER A 443 -9.79 -1.17 0.68
N LEU A 444 -10.23 -2.24 0.00
CA LEU A 444 -11.66 -2.46 -0.24
C LEU A 444 -12.43 -2.88 1.02
N ILE A 445 -11.81 -3.62 1.95
CA ILE A 445 -12.40 -3.90 3.28
C ILE A 445 -12.61 -2.58 4.03
N ASP A 446 -11.63 -1.69 4.04
CA ASP A 446 -11.76 -0.36 4.66
C ASP A 446 -12.93 0.40 4.03
N VAL A 447 -13.05 0.42 2.69
CA VAL A 447 -14.16 1.06 1.98
C VAL A 447 -15.51 0.48 2.38
N ILE A 448 -15.65 -0.85 2.45
CA ILE A 448 -16.89 -1.52 2.88
C ILE A 448 -17.30 -1.06 4.28
N GLU A 449 -16.35 -0.93 5.21
CA GLU A 449 -16.65 -0.49 6.58
C GLU A 449 -16.97 1.01 6.66
N VAL A 450 -16.24 1.85 5.92
CA VAL A 450 -16.50 3.30 5.87
C VAL A 450 -17.85 3.60 5.25
N MET A 451 -18.23 2.94 4.16
CA MET A 451 -19.50 3.19 3.48
C MET A 451 -20.72 2.78 4.31
N LYS A 452 -20.56 1.98 5.37
CA LYS A 452 -21.65 1.74 6.35
C LYS A 452 -21.94 2.96 7.23
N LYS A 453 -21.00 3.90 7.34
CA LYS A 453 -21.11 5.14 8.12
C LYS A 453 -21.71 6.30 7.31
N VAL A 454 -21.61 6.24 5.97
CA VAL A 454 -22.13 7.27 5.06
C VAL A 454 -23.66 7.10 4.93
N ASN A 455 -24.40 8.07 5.50
CA ASN A 455 -25.87 8.08 5.54
C ASN A 455 -26.48 8.58 4.24
#